data_AF-A0A8H8DF83-F1
#
_entry.id   AF-A0A8H8DF83-F1
#
_cell.length_a   1.000
_cell.length_b   1.000
_cell.length_c   1.000
_cell.angle_alpha   90.00
_cell.angle_beta   90.00
_cell.angle_gamma   90.00
#
_symmetry.space_group_name_H-M   'P 1'
#
loop_
_entity.id
_entity.type
_entity.pdbx_description
1 polymer ?
#
loop_
_entity_poly.entity_id
_entity_poly.type
_entity_poly.pdbx_seq_one_letter_code
_entity_poly.pdbx_strand_id
1 'polypeptide(L)'
;MNERSSRSHTIFRLIIEGKDRDPVEGDLAVKRANLVDLAGSERASHTGAEGARLREGGNINKSLLALSTLTRILQTSLGGNARTAIICTITPASNYAEDTTSTLKFALRAKNVRVQPSVNEILNEDALVIRQKREITNLGKQLAAVTDELQVLRSQALAASCENRGDESPDSKKDESKPRRKTWGPGPPDDLDRDVKPPPPPPATGSAPPADSAADAEAEKTALRRDIEERDARIAELELDIQTVCERLTETESINEELSDQFRFFRAHLDVAKQACAQQGNDLAQARAECNRLAASLEEREREADETKSRLER
;
A
#
# COMPACT_ATOMS: atom_id res chain seq x y z
N MET A 1 -19.53 -10.18 -33.31
CA MET A 1 -19.10 -10.58 -31.96
C MET A 1 -18.93 -12.10 -31.96
N ASN A 2 -17.84 -12.65 -31.41
CA ASN A 2 -17.63 -14.11 -31.35
C ASN A 2 -18.42 -14.70 -30.18
N GLU A 3 -19.53 -15.40 -30.46
CA GLU A 3 -20.53 -15.83 -29.47
C GLU A 3 -20.02 -16.69 -28.30
N ARG A 4 -18.87 -17.38 -28.47
CA ARG A 4 -18.41 -18.40 -27.51
C ARG A 4 -17.25 -17.95 -26.62
N SER A 5 -16.42 -17.01 -27.07
CA SER A 5 -15.19 -16.63 -26.38
C SER A 5 -15.34 -15.40 -25.49
N SER A 6 -16.40 -14.61 -25.65
CA SER A 6 -16.56 -13.33 -24.94
C SER A 6 -17.15 -13.46 -23.52
N ARG A 7 -17.57 -14.66 -23.10
CA ARG A 7 -18.36 -14.85 -21.87
C ARG A 7 -17.71 -15.74 -20.81
N SER A 8 -16.54 -16.31 -21.07
CA SER A 8 -15.80 -17.13 -20.10
C SER A 8 -14.42 -16.56 -19.81
N HIS A 9 -13.98 -16.67 -18.56
CA HIS A 9 -12.61 -16.36 -18.16
C HIS A 9 -11.75 -17.62 -18.22
N THR A 10 -10.51 -17.51 -18.68
CA THR A 10 -9.55 -18.62 -18.72
C THR A 10 -8.34 -18.29 -17.85
N ILE A 11 -7.92 -19.24 -17.01
CA ILE A 11 -6.74 -19.09 -16.17
C ILE A 11 -5.78 -20.23 -16.48
N PHE A 12 -4.61 -19.89 -17.00
CA PHE A 12 -3.49 -20.79 -17.17
C PHE A 12 -2.45 -20.53 -16.11
N ARG A 13 -2.09 -21.54 -15.31
CA ARG A 13 -1.08 -21.42 -14.27
C ARG A 13 0.12 -22.29 -14.60
N LEU A 14 1.28 -21.65 -14.68
CA LEU A 14 2.58 -22.31 -14.75
C LEU A 14 3.27 -22.22 -13.38
N ILE A 15 3.66 -23.38 -12.84
CA ILE A 15 4.47 -23.47 -11.62
C ILE A 15 5.87 -23.91 -12.06
N ILE A 16 6.86 -23.10 -11.71
CA ILE A 16 8.26 -23.32 -12.05
C ILE A 16 9.01 -23.57 -10.75
N GLU A 17 9.63 -24.73 -10.64
CA GLU A 17 10.47 -25.11 -9.51
C GLU A 17 11.92 -25.06 -9.98
N GLY A 18 12.72 -24.24 -9.31
CA GLY A 18 14.14 -24.08 -9.58
C GLY A 18 14.97 -24.55 -8.40
N LYS A 19 15.95 -25.41 -8.66
CA LYS A 19 16.97 -25.80 -7.69
C LYS A 19 18.30 -25.22 -8.16
N ASP A 20 19.04 -24.58 -7.25
CA ASP A 20 20.34 -24.02 -7.60
C ASP A 20 21.37 -25.12 -7.89
N ARG A 21 22.33 -24.85 -8.77
CA ARG A 21 23.35 -25.82 -9.21
C ARG A 21 24.41 -26.08 -8.15
N ASP A 22 24.67 -25.11 -7.28
CA ASP A 22 25.59 -25.24 -6.15
C ASP A 22 24.77 -25.44 -4.85
N PRO A 23 24.66 -26.68 -4.35
CA PRO A 23 23.77 -26.99 -3.24
C PRO A 23 24.42 -26.52 -1.94
N VAL A 24 24.02 -25.35 -1.47
CA VAL A 24 23.68 -25.28 -0.05
C VAL A 24 22.36 -26.03 0.05
N GLU A 25 22.48 -27.29 0.42
CA GLU A 25 21.46 -28.33 0.39
C GLU A 25 20.09 -27.83 0.87
N GLY A 26 19.16 -27.63 -0.07
CA GLY A 26 17.72 -27.53 0.20
C GLY A 26 17.01 -26.23 -0.16
N ASP A 27 17.65 -25.27 -0.82
CA ASP A 27 16.95 -24.11 -1.39
C ASP A 27 16.17 -24.49 -2.65
N LEU A 28 14.84 -24.58 -2.51
CA LEU A 28 13.91 -24.74 -3.63
C LEU A 28 13.18 -23.40 -3.88
N ALA A 29 13.47 -22.77 -5.02
CA ALA A 29 12.76 -21.57 -5.45
C ALA A 29 11.51 -21.97 -6.23
N VAL A 30 10.32 -21.64 -5.72
CA VAL A 30 9.06 -21.91 -6.41
C VAL A 30 8.47 -20.61 -6.94
N LYS A 31 8.33 -20.51 -8.27
CA LYS A 31 7.74 -19.37 -8.95
C LYS A 31 6.41 -19.77 -9.55
N ARG A 32 5.41 -18.90 -9.46
CA ARG A 32 4.09 -19.10 -10.05
C ARG A 32 3.82 -17.99 -11.05
N ALA A 33 3.53 -18.35 -12.29
CA ALA A 33 3.08 -17.44 -13.33
C ALA A 33 1.63 -17.76 -13.67
N ASN A 34 0.74 -16.77 -13.52
CA ASN A 34 -0.67 -16.88 -13.89
C ASN A 34 -0.90 -16.05 -15.15
N LEU A 35 -1.39 -16.69 -16.22
CA LEU A 35 -1.89 -16.03 -17.41
C LEU A 35 -3.42 -16.09 -17.37
N VAL A 36 -4.04 -14.92 -17.36
CA VAL A 36 -5.49 -14.79 -17.12
C VAL A 36 -6.08 -14.04 -18.30
N ASP A 37 -6.94 -14.73 -19.04
CA ASP A 37 -7.76 -14.17 -20.10
C ASP A 37 -9.15 -13.88 -19.55
N LEU A 38 -9.57 -12.61 -19.60
CA LEU A 38 -10.83 -12.18 -19.02
C LEU A 38 -11.93 -12.14 -20.08
N ALA A 39 -13.15 -12.49 -19.69
CA ALA A 39 -14.33 -12.27 -20.50
C ALA A 39 -14.46 -10.78 -20.88
N GLY A 40 -15.19 -10.54 -21.95
CA GLY A 40 -15.41 -9.20 -22.48
C GLY A 40 -16.03 -8.27 -21.44
N SER A 41 -15.57 -7.00 -21.42
CA SER A 41 -16.03 -5.97 -20.49
C SER A 41 -17.23 -5.17 -21.02
N GLU A 42 -17.81 -5.58 -22.16
CA GLU A 42 -18.94 -4.90 -22.78
C GLU A 42 -20.22 -4.98 -21.96
N ARG A 43 -21.02 -3.90 -22.01
CA ARG A 43 -22.32 -3.86 -21.35
C ARG A 43 -23.32 -4.76 -22.08
N ALA A 44 -24.12 -5.51 -21.31
CA ALA A 44 -25.16 -6.40 -21.83
C ALA A 44 -26.16 -5.67 -22.75
N SER A 45 -26.37 -4.37 -22.56
CA SER A 45 -27.21 -3.51 -23.40
C SER A 45 -26.74 -3.41 -24.86
N HIS A 46 -25.44 -3.56 -25.14
CA HIS A 46 -24.90 -3.55 -26.52
C HIS A 46 -25.01 -4.91 -27.22
N THR A 47 -25.40 -5.97 -26.50
CA THR A 47 -25.41 -7.34 -27.04
C THR A 47 -26.73 -7.74 -27.70
N GLY A 48 -27.76 -6.89 -27.64
CA GLY A 48 -29.10 -7.18 -28.19
C GLY A 48 -29.76 -8.44 -27.57
N ALA A 49 -29.26 -8.90 -26.42
CA ALA A 49 -29.68 -10.14 -25.80
C ALA A 49 -30.95 -9.95 -24.98
N GLU A 50 -32.03 -10.66 -25.31
CA GLU A 50 -33.28 -10.67 -24.54
C GLU A 50 -33.42 -11.94 -23.66
N GLY A 51 -34.24 -11.87 -22.60
CA GLY A 51 -34.63 -13.02 -21.78
C GLY A 51 -33.48 -13.66 -20.99
N ALA A 52 -33.33 -14.99 -21.07
CA ALA A 52 -32.32 -15.75 -20.33
C ALA A 52 -30.88 -15.30 -20.62
N ARG A 53 -30.61 -14.83 -21.85
CA ARG A 53 -29.31 -14.28 -22.26
C ARG A 53 -29.02 -12.90 -21.65
N LEU A 54 -30.04 -12.08 -21.39
CA LEU A 54 -29.88 -10.82 -20.65
C LEU A 54 -29.55 -11.08 -19.17
N ARG A 55 -30.17 -12.11 -18.60
CA ARG A 55 -29.92 -12.54 -17.21
C ARG A 55 -28.51 -13.13 -17.04
N GLU A 56 -28.01 -13.82 -18.06
CA GLU A 56 -26.63 -14.30 -18.16
C GLU A 56 -25.63 -13.13 -18.34
N GLY A 57 -25.86 -12.22 -19.28
CA GLY A 57 -25.01 -11.04 -19.52
C GLY A 57 -25.03 -10.01 -18.39
N GLY A 58 -26.13 -9.92 -17.64
CA GLY A 58 -26.26 -9.09 -16.44
C GLY A 58 -25.41 -9.60 -15.27
N ASN A 59 -25.14 -10.90 -15.20
CA ASN A 59 -24.26 -11.49 -14.18
C ASN A 59 -22.76 -11.34 -14.52
N ILE A 60 -22.41 -11.23 -15.80
CA ILE A 60 -21.05 -10.91 -16.26
C ILE A 60 -20.70 -9.46 -15.87
N ASN A 61 -21.63 -8.53 -16.04
CA ASN A 61 -21.42 -7.10 -15.77
C ASN A 61 -21.62 -6.66 -14.32
N LYS A 62 -22.30 -7.46 -13.48
CA LYS A 62 -22.35 -7.22 -12.03
C LYS A 62 -21.04 -7.54 -11.31
N SER A 63 -20.03 -8.03 -12.03
CA SER A 63 -18.84 -8.60 -11.42
C SER A 63 -17.56 -8.32 -12.19
N LEU A 64 -17.35 -7.07 -12.64
CA LEU A 64 -16.01 -6.62 -13.05
C LEU A 64 -14.94 -6.75 -11.93
N LEU A 65 -15.35 -7.14 -10.71
CA LEU A 65 -14.51 -7.57 -9.60
C LEU A 65 -14.96 -8.89 -8.90
N ALA A 66 -16.09 -9.51 -9.28
CA ALA A 66 -16.89 -10.32 -8.33
C ALA A 66 -17.31 -11.74 -8.78
N LEU A 67 -16.47 -12.45 -9.54
CA LEU A 67 -16.48 -13.91 -9.42
C LEU A 67 -15.56 -14.21 -8.25
N SER A 68 -16.11 -14.48 -7.06
CA SER A 68 -15.33 -14.68 -5.81
C SER A 68 -14.17 -15.67 -5.99
N THR A 69 -14.30 -16.62 -6.91
CA THR A 69 -13.25 -17.54 -7.33
C THR A 69 -12.11 -16.85 -8.08
N LEU A 70 -12.39 -15.96 -9.03
CA LEU A 70 -11.40 -15.22 -9.81
C LEU A 70 -10.70 -14.16 -8.95
N THR A 71 -11.45 -13.43 -8.11
CA THR A 71 -10.85 -12.50 -7.13
C THR A 71 -9.99 -13.24 -6.10
N ARG A 72 -10.40 -14.43 -5.64
CA ARG A 72 -9.57 -15.28 -4.77
C ARG A 72 -8.29 -15.74 -5.45
N ILE A 73 -8.35 -16.11 -6.73
CA ILE A 73 -7.16 -16.52 -7.49
C ILE A 73 -6.22 -15.34 -7.74
N LEU A 74 -6.78 -14.16 -8.05
CA LEU A 74 -6.02 -12.94 -8.33
C LEU A 74 -5.66 -12.13 -7.08
N GLN A 75 -6.11 -12.50 -5.88
CA GLN A 75 -5.81 -11.76 -4.65
C GLN A 75 -4.29 -11.65 -4.42
N THR A 76 -3.56 -12.71 -4.71
CA THR A 76 -2.08 -12.70 -4.66
C THR A 76 -1.47 -11.77 -5.71
N SER A 77 -2.17 -11.56 -6.83
CA SER A 77 -1.73 -10.75 -7.97
C SER A 77 -2.07 -9.25 -7.83
N LEU A 78 -3.22 -8.88 -7.25
CA LEU A 78 -3.71 -7.49 -7.21
C LEU A 78 -3.49 -6.79 -5.86
N GLY A 79 -2.49 -7.25 -5.09
CA GLY A 79 -2.17 -6.69 -3.77
C GLY A 79 -1.32 -7.59 -2.88
N GLY A 80 -0.95 -8.78 -3.34
CA GLY A 80 -0.07 -9.70 -2.64
C GLY A 80 1.36 -9.76 -3.21
N ASN A 81 2.04 -10.86 -2.90
CA ASN A 81 3.37 -11.15 -3.42
C ASN A 81 3.30 -11.65 -4.88
N ALA A 82 3.21 -10.70 -5.82
CA ALA A 82 3.28 -10.98 -7.24
C ALA A 82 3.79 -9.77 -8.03
N ARG A 83 4.42 -10.05 -9.17
CA ARG A 83 4.62 -9.06 -10.22
C ARG A 83 3.45 -9.17 -11.18
N THR A 84 2.70 -8.09 -11.33
CA THR A 84 1.44 -8.09 -12.08
C THR A 84 1.52 -7.10 -13.22
N ALA A 85 1.19 -7.57 -14.42
CA ALA A 85 0.99 -6.76 -15.60
C ALA A 85 -0.45 -6.96 -16.08
N ILE A 86 -1.08 -5.86 -16.49
CA ILE A 86 -2.44 -5.87 -17.02
C ILE A 86 -2.36 -5.35 -18.44
N ILE A 87 -2.90 -6.11 -19.38
CA ILE A 87 -2.98 -5.73 -20.79
C ILE A 87 -4.43 -5.33 -21.06
N CYS A 88 -4.65 -4.07 -21.40
CA CYS A 88 -5.96 -3.55 -21.77
C CYS A 88 -6.10 -3.56 -23.29
N THR A 89 -6.91 -4.47 -23.81
CA THR A 89 -7.24 -4.55 -25.24
C THR A 89 -8.43 -3.64 -25.54
N ILE A 90 -8.22 -2.63 -26.38
CA ILE A 90 -9.25 -1.65 -26.78
C ILE A 90 -9.46 -1.68 -28.30
N THR A 91 -10.60 -1.19 -28.76
CA THR A 91 -10.90 -1.01 -30.18
C THR A 91 -10.89 0.47 -30.54
N PRO A 92 -10.22 0.89 -31.63
CA PRO A 92 -10.13 2.30 -32.00
C PRO A 92 -11.40 2.84 -32.69
N ALA A 93 -12.39 1.99 -32.97
CA ALA A 93 -13.59 2.40 -33.69
C ALA A 93 -14.51 3.27 -32.81
N SER A 94 -15.04 4.36 -33.40
CA SER A 94 -15.80 5.40 -32.68
C SER A 94 -17.09 4.90 -32.03
N ASN A 95 -17.70 3.86 -32.58
CA ASN A 95 -18.89 3.20 -32.02
C ASN A 95 -18.63 2.43 -30.71
N TYR A 96 -17.37 2.27 -30.31
CA TYR A 96 -16.96 1.64 -29.05
C TYR A 96 -16.19 2.61 -28.14
N ALA A 97 -16.35 3.92 -28.34
CA ALA A 97 -15.67 4.96 -27.56
C ALA A 97 -16.01 4.87 -26.05
N GLU A 98 -17.26 4.55 -25.70
CA GLU A 98 -17.69 4.40 -24.30
C GLU A 98 -17.04 3.19 -23.61
N ASP A 99 -17.01 2.03 -24.27
CA ASP A 99 -16.35 0.82 -23.77
C ASP A 99 -14.85 1.06 -23.62
N THR A 100 -14.22 1.67 -24.62
CA THR A 100 -12.79 2.04 -24.60
C THR A 100 -12.48 2.99 -23.44
N THR A 101 -13.31 4.01 -23.23
CA THR A 101 -13.17 4.94 -22.10
C THR A 101 -13.27 4.21 -20.76
N SER A 102 -14.19 3.27 -20.65
CA SER A 102 -14.37 2.45 -19.44
C SER A 102 -13.15 1.58 -19.16
N THR A 103 -12.60 0.91 -20.18
CA THR A 103 -11.36 0.12 -20.07
C THR A 103 -10.16 0.98 -19.68
N LEU A 104 -10.02 2.19 -20.25
CA LEU A 104 -8.93 3.11 -19.91
C LEU A 104 -9.06 3.66 -18.48
N LYS A 105 -10.28 3.99 -18.03
CA LYS A 105 -10.55 4.38 -16.64
C LYS A 105 -10.17 3.25 -15.67
N PHE A 106 -10.47 1.99 -16.01
CA PHE A 106 -10.01 0.83 -15.24
C PHE A 106 -8.48 0.73 -15.21
N ALA A 107 -7.82 0.86 -16.36
CA ALA A 107 -6.36 0.80 -16.46
C ALA A 107 -5.68 1.85 -15.56
N LEU A 108 -6.23 3.07 -15.54
CA LEU A 108 -5.73 4.16 -14.70
C LEU A 108 -5.85 3.84 -13.21
N ARG A 109 -6.95 3.24 -12.77
CA ARG A 109 -7.12 2.78 -11.38
C ARG A 109 -6.18 1.63 -11.05
N ALA A 110 -6.09 0.64 -11.94
CA ALA A 110 -5.27 -0.55 -11.76
C ALA A 110 -3.76 -0.22 -11.67
N LYS A 111 -3.31 0.82 -12.39
CA LYS A 111 -1.93 1.34 -12.32
C LYS A 111 -1.55 1.81 -10.91
N ASN A 112 -2.51 2.29 -10.12
CA ASN A 112 -2.26 2.81 -8.78
C ASN A 112 -2.25 1.71 -7.69
N VAL A 113 -2.51 0.45 -8.07
CA VAL A 113 -2.46 -0.68 -7.14
C VAL A 113 -1.01 -0.96 -6.78
N ARG A 114 -0.68 -0.83 -5.49
CA ARG A 114 0.66 -1.12 -4.98
C ARG A 114 0.83 -2.61 -4.72
N VAL A 115 1.91 -3.18 -5.25
CA VAL A 115 2.33 -4.56 -5.00
C VAL A 115 3.74 -4.58 -4.41
N GLN A 116 4.01 -5.52 -3.49
CA GLN A 116 5.33 -5.71 -2.91
C GLN A 116 5.80 -7.15 -3.15
N PRO A 117 6.41 -7.43 -4.32
CA PRO A 117 6.88 -8.75 -4.65
C PRO A 117 8.16 -9.12 -3.89
N SER A 118 8.20 -10.32 -3.31
CA SER A 118 9.34 -10.98 -2.69
C SER A 118 9.59 -12.36 -3.31
N VAL A 119 10.82 -12.87 -3.21
CA VAL A 119 11.17 -14.19 -3.74
C VAL A 119 10.58 -15.26 -2.81
N ASN A 120 9.81 -16.19 -3.38
CA ASN A 120 9.27 -17.34 -2.65
C ASN A 120 10.34 -18.44 -2.59
N GLU A 121 11.11 -18.42 -1.51
CA GLU A 121 12.04 -19.49 -1.16
C GLU A 121 11.33 -20.46 -0.21
N ILE A 122 11.28 -21.74 -0.58
CA ILE A 122 10.85 -22.80 0.34
C ILE A 122 12.14 -23.38 0.94
N LEU A 123 12.41 -23.03 2.18
CA LEU A 123 13.49 -23.59 2.98
C LEU A 123 12.98 -24.87 3.65
N ASN A 124 13.57 -26.02 3.35
CA ASN A 124 13.36 -27.23 4.15
C ASN A 124 13.95 -27.03 5.56
N GLU A 125 13.43 -27.70 6.60
CA GLU A 125 14.00 -27.64 7.97
C GLU A 125 15.49 -27.97 7.97
N ASP A 126 15.90 -28.98 7.19
CA ASP A 126 17.32 -29.35 7.02
C ASP A 126 18.13 -28.24 6.34
N ALA A 127 17.55 -27.55 5.35
CA ALA A 127 18.18 -26.44 4.65
C ALA A 127 18.39 -25.23 5.57
N LEU A 128 17.40 -24.95 6.42
CA LEU A 128 17.44 -23.89 7.41
C LEU A 128 18.54 -24.15 8.44
N VAL A 129 18.64 -25.39 8.94
CA VAL A 129 19.70 -25.79 9.90
C VAL A 129 21.08 -25.67 9.26
N ILE A 130 21.25 -26.08 8.00
CA ILE A 130 22.54 -25.98 7.29
C ILE A 130 22.93 -24.51 7.06
N ARG A 131 21.99 -23.65 6.65
CA ARG A 131 22.21 -22.21 6.46
C ARG A 131 22.60 -21.54 7.77
N GLN A 132 21.86 -21.80 8.85
CA GLN A 132 22.17 -21.26 10.18
C GLN A 132 23.53 -21.74 10.70
N LYS A 133 23.88 -23.02 10.52
CA LYS A 133 25.20 -23.55 10.91
C LYS A 133 26.35 -22.88 10.15
N ARG A 134 26.19 -22.61 8.85
CA ARG A 134 27.17 -21.85 8.07
C ARG A 134 27.30 -20.42 8.56
N GLU A 135 26.19 -19.78 8.87
CA GLU A 135 26.18 -18.40 9.36
C GLU A 135 26.87 -18.30 10.73
N ILE A 136 26.60 -19.24 11.65
CA ILE A 136 27.34 -19.38 12.91
C ILE A 136 28.83 -19.57 12.67
N THR A 137 29.21 -20.39 11.69
CA THR A 137 30.63 -20.63 11.36
C THR A 137 31.30 -19.37 10.81
N ASN A 138 30.61 -18.62 9.94
CA ASN A 138 31.14 -17.41 9.33
C ASN A 138 31.26 -16.28 10.35
N LEU A 139 30.23 -16.08 11.18
CA LEU A 139 30.27 -15.14 12.29
C LEU A 139 31.35 -15.52 13.31
N GLY A 140 31.55 -16.81 13.58
CA GLY A 140 32.63 -17.31 14.41
C GLY A 140 34.02 -16.97 13.84
N LYS A 141 34.20 -17.07 12.53
CA LYS A 141 35.45 -16.65 11.85
C LYS A 141 35.66 -15.14 11.93
N GLN A 142 34.61 -14.35 11.72
CA GLN A 142 34.68 -12.89 11.85
C GLN A 142 35.03 -12.47 13.28
N LEU A 143 34.41 -13.11 14.27
CA LEU A 143 34.74 -12.88 15.68
C LEU A 143 36.19 -13.25 15.97
N ALA A 144 36.67 -14.40 15.50
CA ALA A 144 38.06 -14.80 15.67
C ALA A 144 39.02 -13.77 15.07
N ALA A 145 38.77 -13.33 13.83
CA ALA A 145 39.58 -12.31 13.16
C ALA A 145 39.63 -10.98 13.93
N VAL A 146 38.48 -10.48 14.39
CA VAL A 146 38.40 -9.25 15.20
C VAL A 146 39.10 -9.44 16.55
N THR A 147 39.00 -10.62 17.15
CA THR A 147 39.64 -10.92 18.44
C THR A 147 41.16 -10.97 18.29
N ASP A 148 41.67 -11.57 17.22
CA ASP A 148 43.10 -11.58 16.88
C ASP A 148 43.61 -10.15 16.62
N GLU A 149 42.86 -9.34 15.89
CA GLU A 149 43.18 -7.94 15.61
C GLU A 149 43.23 -7.12 16.91
N LEU A 150 42.28 -7.32 17.82
CA LEU A 150 42.29 -6.70 19.15
C LEU A 150 43.44 -7.19 20.03
N GLN A 151 43.86 -8.45 19.92
CA GLN A 151 45.03 -8.96 20.65
C GLN A 151 46.33 -8.34 20.14
N VAL A 152 46.46 -8.15 18.82
CA VAL A 152 47.60 -7.44 18.22
C VAL A 152 47.64 -5.98 18.69
N LEU A 153 46.51 -5.27 18.62
CA LEU A 153 46.43 -3.89 19.11
C LEU A 153 46.72 -3.78 20.62
N ARG A 154 46.24 -4.74 21.43
CA ARG A 154 46.50 -4.78 22.87
C ARG A 154 47.97 -5.05 23.18
N SER A 155 48.62 -5.94 22.44
CA SER A 155 50.05 -6.23 22.63
C SER A 155 50.94 -5.07 22.17
N GLN A 156 50.56 -4.34 21.11
CA GLN A 156 51.22 -3.10 20.71
C GLN A 156 51.05 -1.99 21.76
N ALA A 157 49.86 -1.83 22.34
CA ALA A 157 49.62 -0.88 23.43
C ALA A 157 50.42 -1.23 24.69
N LEU A 158 50.59 -2.52 25.00
CA LEU A 158 51.40 -2.97 26.13
C LEU A 158 52.90 -2.74 25.88
N ALA A 159 53.38 -2.96 24.65
CA ALA A 159 54.76 -2.67 24.26
C ALA A 159 55.07 -1.16 24.32
N ALA A 160 54.17 -0.31 23.82
CA ALA A 160 54.29 1.14 23.93
C ALA A 160 54.28 1.63 25.39
N SER A 161 53.62 0.90 26.29
CA SER A 161 53.63 1.22 27.73
C SER A 161 54.96 0.82 28.43
N CYS A 162 55.76 -0.07 27.85
CA CYS A 162 57.08 -0.46 28.36
C CYS A 162 58.21 0.50 27.90
N GLU A 163 58.05 1.20 26.77
CA GLU A 163 59.02 2.20 26.29
C GLU A 163 58.93 3.54 27.04
N ASN A 164 57.79 3.84 27.69
CA ASN A 164 57.61 5.05 28.52
C ASN A 164 58.09 4.89 29.98
N ARG A 165 58.93 3.88 30.27
CA ARG A 165 59.51 3.67 31.61
C ARG A 165 60.99 4.06 31.67
N GLY A 166 61.35 5.16 31.01
CA GLY A 166 62.62 5.85 31.14
C GLY A 166 62.39 7.30 31.54
N ASP A 167 62.86 7.65 32.73
CA ASP A 167 62.95 8.98 33.33
C ASP A 167 61.67 9.80 33.49
N GLU A 168 61.19 9.90 34.74
CA GLU A 168 61.14 11.21 35.40
C GLU A 168 61.00 11.07 36.93
N SER A 169 61.87 11.80 37.62
CA SER A 169 62.06 11.87 39.06
C SER A 169 60.91 12.65 39.75
N PRO A 170 60.61 12.41 41.05
CA PRO A 170 59.53 13.10 41.73
C PRO A 170 60.02 14.44 42.26
N ASP A 171 59.66 15.54 41.62
CA ASP A 171 59.85 16.87 42.19
C ASP A 171 58.54 17.63 42.32
N SER A 172 58.18 17.86 43.58
CA SER A 172 56.99 18.54 44.04
C SER A 172 57.11 20.05 43.85
N LYS A 173 56.24 20.68 43.05
CA LYS A 173 55.84 22.09 43.27
C LYS A 173 54.36 22.32 42.97
N LYS A 174 53.69 22.89 43.98
CA LYS A 174 52.43 23.63 43.92
C LYS A 174 52.57 24.79 42.93
N ASP A 175 51.54 25.06 42.14
CA ASP A 175 50.90 26.37 41.97
C ASP A 175 49.82 26.30 40.87
N GLU A 176 48.57 26.54 41.23
CA GLU A 176 47.87 27.82 41.03
C GLU A 176 47.18 27.95 39.65
N SER A 177 45.87 27.78 39.71
CA SER A 177 44.83 28.62 39.09
C SER A 177 45.22 29.50 37.89
N LYS A 178 44.53 29.28 36.74
CA LYS A 178 43.94 30.32 35.86
C LYS A 178 43.10 29.72 34.72
N PRO A 179 42.21 30.49 34.05
CA PRO A 179 40.77 30.30 34.21
C PRO A 179 40.02 29.91 32.93
N ARG A 180 38.73 29.66 33.15
CA ARG A 180 37.65 29.25 32.24
C ARG A 180 37.60 30.07 30.95
N ARG A 181 37.49 29.36 29.82
CA ARG A 181 37.22 29.91 28.48
C ARG A 181 35.74 30.33 28.39
N LYS A 182 35.50 31.56 27.94
CA LYS A 182 34.18 32.21 27.84
C LYS A 182 33.36 31.70 26.66
N THR A 183 32.07 31.52 26.91
CA THR A 183 30.99 31.30 25.94
C THR A 183 30.65 32.59 25.20
N TRP A 184 30.15 32.44 23.96
CA TRP A 184 29.58 33.50 23.15
C TRP A 184 28.26 34.02 23.76
N GLY A 185 28.08 35.34 23.76
CA GLY A 185 26.85 36.05 24.13
C GLY A 185 26.66 37.29 23.23
N PRO A 186 25.42 37.80 23.10
CA PRO A 186 25.00 38.73 22.04
C PRO A 186 25.40 40.18 22.33
N GLY A 187 25.58 40.96 21.26
CA GLY A 187 25.94 42.38 21.33
C GLY A 187 24.74 43.29 21.69
N PRO A 188 25.01 44.47 22.28
CA PRO A 188 24.01 45.39 22.82
C PRO A 188 23.33 46.28 21.75
N PRO A 189 22.14 46.83 22.06
CA PRO A 189 21.47 47.87 21.29
C PRO A 189 21.86 49.25 21.81
N ASP A 190 22.08 50.21 20.91
CA ASP A 190 21.73 51.62 21.07
C ASP A 190 22.16 52.38 19.81
N ASP A 191 21.20 53.07 19.20
CA ASP A 191 21.36 54.35 18.49
C ASP A 191 19.95 54.79 18.01
N LEU A 192 19.17 55.28 18.96
CA LEU A 192 18.03 56.16 18.71
C LEU A 192 18.59 57.58 18.59
N ASP A 193 18.57 58.14 17.38
CA ASP A 193 18.31 59.56 17.11
C ASP A 193 18.58 59.86 15.63
N ARG A 194 17.52 59.91 14.84
CA ARG A 194 17.45 60.78 13.65
C ARG A 194 16.04 61.32 13.48
N ASP A 195 15.91 62.58 13.86
CA ASP A 195 14.83 63.47 13.48
C ASP A 195 14.58 63.44 11.97
N VAL A 196 13.43 62.91 11.55
CA VAL A 196 12.88 63.13 10.21
C VAL A 196 11.62 63.96 10.35
N LYS A 197 11.77 65.24 10.07
CA LYS A 197 10.73 66.27 9.96
C LYS A 197 9.70 65.90 8.87
N PRO A 198 8.38 66.00 9.11
CA PRO A 198 7.39 65.79 8.06
C PRO A 198 7.36 66.98 7.07
N PRO A 199 7.10 66.76 5.77
CA PRO A 199 7.00 67.83 4.78
C PRO A 199 5.67 68.61 4.91
N PRO A 200 5.63 69.89 4.51
CA PRO A 200 4.44 70.74 4.61
C PRO A 200 3.38 70.43 3.52
N PRO A 201 2.11 70.81 3.72
CA PRO A 201 1.05 70.59 2.75
C PRO A 201 1.19 71.53 1.53
N PRO A 202 0.74 71.11 0.32
CA PRO A 202 0.83 71.93 -0.87
C PRO A 202 -0.18 73.09 -0.86
N PRO A 203 0.12 74.21 -1.54
CA PRO A 203 -0.78 75.37 -1.61
C PRO A 203 -1.98 75.09 -2.53
N ALA A 204 -3.13 75.64 -2.16
CA ALA A 204 -4.29 75.73 -3.02
C ALA A 204 -4.00 76.70 -4.17
N THR A 205 -3.84 76.17 -5.38
CA THR A 205 -3.92 76.95 -6.62
C THR A 205 -5.02 76.37 -7.48
N GLY A 206 -6.13 77.10 -7.57
CA GLY A 206 -7.13 76.88 -8.59
C GLY A 206 -6.52 77.17 -9.96
N SER A 207 -6.55 76.17 -10.83
CA SER A 207 -6.47 76.35 -12.27
C SER A 207 -7.48 75.39 -12.90
N ALA A 208 -8.41 75.94 -13.67
CA ALA A 208 -9.40 75.20 -14.43
C ALA A 208 -8.73 74.17 -15.37
N PRO A 209 -9.36 73.00 -15.63
CA PRO A 209 -8.80 72.05 -16.58
C PRO A 209 -8.87 72.61 -18.00
N PRO A 210 -7.83 72.43 -18.83
CA PRO A 210 -7.88 72.76 -20.25
C PRO A 210 -8.78 71.75 -20.98
N ALA A 211 -9.42 72.20 -22.06
CA ALA A 211 -10.48 71.51 -22.81
C ALA A 211 -10.04 70.24 -23.59
N ASP A 212 -8.87 69.67 -23.30
CA ASP A 212 -8.38 68.39 -23.86
C ASP A 212 -8.71 67.18 -22.96
N SER A 213 -9.20 67.41 -21.73
CA SER A 213 -9.46 66.33 -20.75
C SER A 213 -10.66 65.42 -21.07
N ALA A 214 -11.53 65.82 -21.99
CA ALA A 214 -12.71 65.02 -22.35
C ALA A 214 -12.34 63.84 -23.26
N ALA A 215 -11.35 64.01 -24.14
CA ALA A 215 -10.88 62.94 -25.02
C ALA A 215 -10.09 61.89 -24.24
N ASP A 216 -9.23 62.34 -23.30
CA ASP A 216 -8.47 61.45 -22.42
C ASP A 216 -9.37 60.70 -21.43
N ALA A 217 -10.39 61.37 -20.87
CA ALA A 217 -11.37 60.72 -20.00
C ALA A 217 -12.24 59.70 -20.73
N GLU A 218 -12.59 59.94 -22.00
CA GLU A 218 -13.35 58.98 -22.79
C GLU A 218 -12.47 57.80 -23.26
N ALA A 219 -11.17 58.04 -23.48
CA ALA A 219 -10.18 56.97 -23.70
C ALA A 219 -9.99 56.10 -22.44
N GLU A 220 -9.93 56.70 -21.25
CA GLU A 220 -9.84 55.95 -19.98
C GLU A 220 -11.11 55.14 -19.70
N LYS A 221 -12.29 55.72 -19.94
CA LYS A 221 -13.58 55.05 -19.80
C LYS A 221 -13.77 53.90 -20.81
N THR A 222 -13.26 54.04 -22.03
CA THR A 222 -13.28 52.95 -23.01
C THR A 222 -12.31 51.83 -22.65
N ALA A 223 -11.13 52.15 -22.08
CA ALA A 223 -10.21 51.15 -21.53
C ALA A 223 -10.82 50.39 -20.35
N LEU A 224 -11.46 51.08 -19.40
CA LEU A 224 -12.17 50.47 -18.27
C LEU A 224 -13.32 49.55 -18.72
N ARG A 225 -14.08 49.93 -19.76
CA ARG A 225 -15.12 49.08 -20.33
C ARG A 225 -14.56 47.80 -20.93
N ARG A 226 -13.45 47.90 -21.66
CA ARG A 226 -12.74 46.73 -22.22
C ARG A 226 -12.25 45.80 -21.11
N ASP A 227 -11.69 46.35 -20.03
CA ASP A 227 -11.23 45.56 -18.88
C ASP A 227 -12.38 44.89 -18.11
N ILE A 228 -13.55 45.52 -18.04
CA ILE A 228 -14.77 44.91 -17.47
C ILE A 228 -15.24 43.76 -18.35
N GLU A 229 -15.33 43.96 -19.67
CA GLU A 229 -15.71 42.90 -20.61
C GLU A 229 -14.74 41.70 -20.56
N GLU A 230 -13.43 41.97 -20.42
CA GLU A 230 -12.41 40.94 -20.27
C GLU A 230 -12.56 40.16 -18.95
N ARG A 231 -12.90 40.86 -17.85
CA ARG A 231 -13.20 40.22 -16.56
C ARG A 231 -14.49 39.43 -16.58
N ASP A 232 -15.54 39.94 -17.22
CA ASP A 232 -16.83 39.25 -17.34
C ASP A 232 -16.68 37.97 -18.17
N ALA A 233 -15.88 38.01 -19.24
CA ALA A 233 -15.52 36.82 -20.00
C ALA A 233 -14.77 35.79 -19.14
N ARG A 234 -13.85 36.26 -18.27
CA ARG A 234 -13.11 35.37 -17.36
C ARG A 234 -14.00 34.77 -16.27
N ILE A 235 -14.98 35.53 -15.77
CA ILE A 235 -15.98 35.03 -14.82
C ILE A 235 -16.81 33.93 -15.48
N ALA A 236 -17.29 34.13 -16.71
CA ALA A 236 -18.07 33.12 -17.43
C ALA A 236 -17.27 31.82 -17.68
N GLU A 237 -15.97 31.92 -17.97
CA GLU A 237 -15.08 30.76 -18.10
C GLU A 237 -14.94 30.00 -16.77
N LEU A 238 -14.73 30.72 -15.67
CA LEU A 238 -14.63 30.12 -14.33
C LEU A 238 -15.94 29.47 -13.89
N GLU A 239 -17.10 30.03 -14.25
CA GLU A 239 -18.41 29.43 -13.98
C GLU A 239 -18.57 28.08 -14.69
N LEU A 240 -18.11 27.98 -15.95
CA LEU A 240 -18.10 26.72 -16.71
C LEU A 240 -17.17 25.67 -16.06
N ASP A 241 -16.00 26.10 -15.60
CA ASP A 241 -15.05 25.23 -14.90
C ASP A 241 -15.63 24.72 -13.58
N ILE A 242 -16.28 25.59 -12.81
CA ILE A 242 -16.98 25.21 -11.56
C ILE A 242 -18.06 24.18 -11.86
N GLN A 243 -18.90 24.41 -12.89
CA GLN A 243 -19.93 23.47 -13.31
C GLN A 243 -19.34 22.09 -13.60
N THR A 244 -18.25 22.04 -14.36
CA THR A 244 -17.53 20.81 -14.72
C THR A 244 -16.96 20.10 -13.50
N VAL A 245 -16.39 20.85 -12.54
CA VAL A 245 -15.86 20.28 -11.29
C VAL A 245 -16.98 19.71 -10.42
N CYS A 246 -18.12 20.40 -10.32
CA CYS A 246 -19.28 19.92 -9.59
C CYS A 246 -19.84 18.62 -10.17
N GLU A 247 -19.97 18.52 -11.50
CA GLU A 247 -20.40 17.28 -12.16
C GLU A 247 -19.44 16.13 -11.83
N ARG A 248 -18.13 16.35 -11.94
CA ARG A 248 -17.13 15.35 -11.57
C ARG A 248 -17.21 14.96 -10.11
N LEU A 249 -17.49 15.90 -9.21
CA LEU A 249 -17.64 15.63 -7.79
C LEU A 249 -18.83 14.69 -7.54
N THR A 250 -19.99 14.99 -8.14
CA THR A 250 -21.19 14.15 -8.04
C THR A 250 -20.98 12.74 -8.58
N GLU A 251 -20.23 12.58 -9.69
CA GLU A 251 -19.83 11.26 -10.20
C GLU A 251 -18.98 10.49 -9.18
N THR A 252 -17.98 11.15 -8.55
CA THR A 252 -17.18 10.51 -7.49
C THR A 252 -17.99 10.14 -6.26
N GLU A 253 -18.95 10.97 -5.86
CA GLU A 253 -19.85 10.67 -4.73
C GLU A 253 -20.70 9.44 -5.02
N SER A 254 -21.28 9.35 -6.22
CA SER A 254 -22.04 8.17 -6.66
C SER A 254 -21.20 6.88 -6.64
N ILE A 255 -19.94 6.95 -7.10
CA ILE A 255 -19.02 5.80 -7.05
C ILE A 255 -18.71 5.39 -5.61
N ASN A 256 -18.53 6.35 -4.70
CA ASN A 256 -18.25 6.08 -3.29
C ASN A 256 -19.44 5.44 -2.57
N GLU A 257 -20.67 5.86 -2.89
CA GLU A 257 -21.88 5.22 -2.36
C GLU A 257 -21.99 3.78 -2.83
N GLU A 258 -21.81 3.53 -4.13
CA GLU A 258 -21.88 2.18 -4.68
C GLU A 258 -20.79 1.25 -4.11
N LEU A 259 -19.56 1.76 -3.94
CA LEU A 259 -18.49 1.03 -3.29
C LEU A 259 -18.82 0.72 -1.82
N SER A 260 -19.43 1.68 -1.11
CA SER A 260 -19.87 1.49 0.29
C SER A 260 -20.95 0.42 0.41
N ASP A 261 -21.89 0.38 -0.52
CA ASP A 261 -22.92 -0.66 -0.59
C ASP A 261 -22.32 -2.04 -0.88
N GLN A 262 -21.32 -2.11 -1.78
CA GLN A 262 -20.57 -3.35 -2.00
C GLN A 262 -19.84 -3.83 -0.74
N PHE A 263 -19.19 -2.92 0.00
CA PHE A 263 -18.56 -3.29 1.27
C PHE A 263 -19.58 -3.78 2.30
N ARG A 264 -20.76 -3.16 2.37
CA ARG A 264 -21.85 -3.60 3.26
C ARG A 264 -22.32 -5.00 2.91
N PHE A 265 -22.49 -5.30 1.62
CA PHE A 265 -22.85 -6.63 1.12
C PHE A 265 -21.80 -7.69 1.47
N PHE A 266 -20.51 -7.41 1.23
CA PHE A 266 -19.43 -8.33 1.58
C PHE A 266 -19.37 -8.60 3.08
N ARG A 267 -19.55 -7.57 3.91
CA ARG A 267 -19.56 -7.70 5.37
C ARG A 267 -20.70 -8.59 5.84
N ALA A 268 -21.91 -8.41 5.32
CA ALA A 268 -23.05 -9.26 5.64
C ALA A 268 -22.79 -10.73 5.27
N HIS A 269 -22.21 -10.99 4.10
CA HIS A 269 -21.83 -12.35 3.69
C HIS A 269 -20.77 -12.97 4.61
N LEU A 270 -19.78 -12.18 5.04
CA LEU A 270 -18.75 -12.63 5.97
C LEU A 270 -19.36 -13.01 7.33
N ASP A 271 -20.35 -12.24 7.80
CA ASP A 271 -21.02 -12.50 9.08
C ASP A 271 -21.87 -13.79 9.02
N VAL A 272 -22.58 -14.03 7.90
CA VAL A 272 -23.29 -15.30 7.67
C VAL A 272 -22.31 -16.48 7.65
N ALA A 273 -21.17 -16.35 6.97
CA ALA A 273 -20.16 -17.40 6.91
C ALA A 273 -19.56 -17.69 8.30
N LYS A 274 -19.30 -16.66 9.12
CA LYS A 274 -18.83 -16.81 10.50
C LYS A 274 -19.86 -17.54 11.37
N GLN A 275 -21.14 -17.18 11.25
CA GLN A 275 -22.21 -17.87 11.97
C GLN A 275 -22.31 -19.35 11.58
N ALA A 276 -22.19 -19.67 10.29
CA ALA A 276 -22.19 -21.05 9.81
C ALA A 276 -21.00 -21.86 10.36
N CYS A 277 -19.79 -21.29 10.40
CA CYS A 277 -18.63 -21.93 11.01
C CYS A 277 -18.78 -22.14 12.52
N ALA A 278 -19.35 -21.16 13.23
CA ALA A 278 -19.64 -21.30 14.66
C ALA A 278 -20.65 -22.41 14.93
N GLN A 279 -21.70 -22.52 14.11
CA GLN A 279 -22.70 -23.58 14.21
C GLN A 279 -22.07 -24.96 13.96
N GLN A 280 -21.25 -25.12 12.91
CA GLN A 280 -20.52 -26.37 12.67
C GLN A 280 -19.60 -26.75 13.84
N GLY A 281 -18.96 -25.76 14.48
CA GLY A 281 -18.15 -26.00 15.68
C GLY A 281 -18.97 -26.56 16.85
N ASN A 282 -20.16 -26.01 17.08
CA ASN A 282 -21.09 -26.49 18.11
C ASN A 282 -21.61 -27.90 17.80
N ASP A 283 -22.00 -28.16 16.55
CA ASP A 283 -22.49 -29.48 16.13
C ASP A 283 -21.39 -30.55 16.30
N LEU A 284 -20.13 -30.22 15.95
CA LEU A 284 -18.99 -31.11 16.13
C LEU A 284 -18.70 -31.38 17.62
N ALA A 285 -18.82 -30.36 18.48
CA ALA A 285 -18.64 -30.51 19.92
C ALA A 285 -19.73 -31.41 20.54
N GLN A 286 -20.98 -31.25 20.09
CA GLN A 286 -22.09 -32.08 20.54
C GLN A 286 -21.92 -33.54 20.10
N ALA A 287 -21.55 -33.78 18.84
CA ALA A 287 -21.25 -35.12 18.34
C ALA A 287 -20.10 -35.78 19.13
N ARG A 288 -19.05 -35.02 19.48
CA ARG A 288 -17.95 -35.53 20.30
C ARG A 288 -18.40 -35.91 21.71
N ALA A 289 -19.29 -35.12 22.33
CA ALA A 289 -19.85 -35.43 23.64
C ALA A 289 -20.70 -36.71 23.61
N GLU A 290 -21.51 -36.91 22.55
CA GLU A 290 -22.28 -38.14 22.35
C GLU A 290 -21.39 -39.36 22.15
N CYS A 291 -20.34 -39.26 21.33
CA CYS A 291 -19.36 -40.34 21.17
C CYS A 291 -18.71 -40.73 22.50
N ASN A 292 -18.31 -39.75 23.32
CA ASN A 292 -17.73 -40.03 24.64
C ASN A 292 -18.73 -40.71 25.58
N ARG A 293 -20.00 -40.33 25.55
CA ARG A 293 -21.06 -40.95 26.36
C ARG A 293 -21.30 -42.40 25.95
N LEU A 294 -21.32 -42.68 24.65
CA LEU A 294 -21.48 -44.03 24.11
C LEU A 294 -20.27 -44.92 24.44
N ALA A 295 -19.05 -44.36 24.36
CA ALA A 295 -17.84 -45.08 24.75
C ALA A 295 -17.87 -45.50 26.23
N ALA A 296 -18.23 -44.59 27.14
CA ALA A 296 -18.35 -44.92 28.56
C ALA A 296 -19.42 -46.00 28.83
N SER A 297 -20.55 -45.97 28.11
CA SER A 297 -21.60 -46.99 28.24
C SER A 297 -21.17 -48.35 27.69
N LEU A 298 -20.32 -48.39 26.66
CA LEU A 298 -19.74 -49.63 26.14
C LEU A 298 -18.75 -50.23 27.15
N GLU A 299 -17.86 -49.42 27.74
CA GLU A 299 -16.93 -49.87 28.78
C GLU A 299 -17.66 -50.45 30.00
N GLU A 300 -18.76 -49.83 30.42
CA GLU A 300 -19.60 -50.33 31.51
C GLU A 300 -20.22 -51.70 31.17
N ARG A 301 -20.76 -51.85 29.96
CA ARG A 301 -21.32 -53.13 29.49
C ARG A 301 -20.27 -54.22 29.30
N GLU A 302 -19.07 -53.88 28.84
CA GLU A 302 -17.96 -54.84 28.78
C GLU A 302 -17.60 -55.34 30.18
N ARG A 303 -17.56 -54.43 31.17
CA ARG A 303 -17.35 -54.79 32.58
C ARG A 303 -18.43 -55.74 33.12
N GLU A 304 -19.70 -55.45 32.85
CA GLU A 304 -20.82 -56.33 33.24
C GLU A 304 -20.73 -57.70 32.55
N ALA A 305 -20.35 -57.73 31.27
CA ALA A 305 -20.16 -58.97 30.52
C ALA A 305 -19.00 -59.82 31.09
N ASP A 306 -17.89 -59.20 31.48
CA ASP A 306 -16.75 -59.89 32.10
C ASP A 306 -17.09 -60.43 33.50
N GLU A 307 -17.86 -59.68 34.29
CA GLU A 307 -18.34 -60.14 35.61
C GLU A 307 -19.31 -61.31 35.48
N THR A 308 -20.25 -61.25 34.53
CA THR A 308 -21.21 -62.34 34.29
C THR A 308 -20.52 -63.59 33.77
N LYS A 309 -19.54 -63.45 32.86
CA LYS A 309 -18.70 -64.56 32.40
C LYS A 309 -17.92 -65.19 33.56
N SER A 310 -17.29 -64.39 34.41
CA SER A 310 -16.56 -64.87 35.59
C SER A 310 -17.44 -65.61 36.60
N ARG A 311 -18.73 -65.28 36.68
CA ARG A 311 -19.71 -66.00 37.51
C ARG A 311 -20.14 -67.34 36.91
N LEU A 312 -20.21 -67.44 35.60
CA LEU A 312 -20.55 -68.68 34.90
C LEU A 312 -19.41 -69.71 34.91
N GLU A 313 -18.17 -69.26 35.06
CA GLU A 313 -16.97 -70.12 35.11
C GLU A 313 -16.65 -70.68 36.52
N ARG A 314 -17.42 -70.32 37.56
CA ARG A 314 -17.31 -70.84 38.94
C ARG A 314 -18.43 -71.82 39.26
#